data_AF-A0A3M7PWF1-F1
#
_entry.id   AF-A0A3M7PWF1-F1
#
_cell.length_a   1.000
_cell.length_b   1.000
_cell.length_c   1.000
_cell.angle_alpha   90.00
_cell.angle_beta   90.00
_cell.angle_gamma   90.00
#
_symmetry.space_group_name_H-M   'P 1'
#
loop_
_entity.id
_entity.type
_entity.pdbx_description
1 polymer ?
#
loop_
_entity_poly.entity_id
_entity_poly.type
_entity_poly.pdbx_seq_one_letter_code
_entity_poly.pdbx_strand_id
1 'polypeptide(L)'
;MALYLKNLPSFNKENFSNFQHECSQICASKKSFLSCSSSSYDYSTEQIIVNSSCNIIIQYLEKQVYEKTSPERARKREIAGVMKTDTDELTKLQKRRKLIQNSVDYLDDSYSSVLDGSTD
;
A
#
# COMPACT_ATOMS: atom_id res chain seq x y z
N MET A 1 -2.90 -25.98 36.60
CA MET A 1 -2.32 -25.15 35.50
C MET A 1 -1.10 -25.80 34.83
N ALA A 2 -0.12 -26.31 35.59
CA ALA A 2 1.16 -26.82 35.04
C ALA A 2 1.09 -28.07 34.15
N LEU A 3 -0.06 -28.76 34.05
CA LEU A 3 -0.24 -29.92 33.17
C LEU A 3 -0.19 -29.54 31.68
N TYR A 4 -0.60 -28.33 31.32
CA TYR A 4 -0.71 -27.88 29.93
C TYR A 4 0.61 -27.35 29.33
N LEU A 5 1.67 -27.22 30.14
CA LEU A 5 2.95 -26.63 29.72
C LEU A 5 4.06 -27.68 29.50
N LYS A 6 3.77 -28.97 29.62
CA LYS A 6 4.79 -30.04 29.64
C LYS A 6 5.29 -30.46 28.25
N ASN A 7 4.53 -30.17 27.20
CA ASN A 7 4.81 -30.63 25.83
C ASN A 7 5.00 -29.45 24.87
N LEU A 8 5.71 -28.41 25.31
CA LEU A 8 6.05 -27.31 24.41
C LEU A 8 6.95 -27.82 23.28
N PRO A 9 6.78 -27.33 22.03
CA PRO A 9 7.62 -27.75 20.92
C PRO A 9 9.11 -27.52 21.21
N SER A 10 9.89 -28.60 21.09
CA SER A 10 11.35 -28.55 21.15
C SER A 10 11.88 -29.04 19.81
N PHE A 11 12.26 -28.10 18.94
CA PHE A 11 12.86 -28.42 17.64
C PHE A 11 14.23 -29.07 17.79
N ASN A 12 14.97 -28.69 18.84
CA ASN A 12 16.23 -29.31 19.25
C ASN A 12 16.40 -29.15 20.77
N LYS A 13 16.61 -30.29 21.46
CA LYS A 13 16.76 -30.35 22.92
C LYS A 13 18.03 -29.62 23.40
N GLU A 14 19.03 -29.49 22.54
CA GLU A 14 20.32 -28.87 22.87
C GLU A 14 20.33 -27.34 22.73
N ASN A 15 19.32 -26.72 22.12
CA ASN A 15 19.32 -25.27 21.84
C ASN A 15 19.49 -24.40 23.10
N PHE A 16 19.08 -24.91 24.26
CA PHE A 16 19.14 -24.19 25.53
C PHE A 16 19.76 -25.00 26.68
N SER A 17 20.25 -26.21 26.42
CA SER A 17 20.81 -27.10 27.47
C SER A 17 22.04 -26.49 28.14
N ASN A 18 22.86 -25.75 27.37
CA ASN A 18 24.11 -25.12 27.83
C ASN A 18 24.05 -23.59 27.89
N PHE A 19 22.85 -22.98 27.83
CA PHE A 19 22.74 -21.53 27.85
C PHE A 19 23.09 -20.97 29.24
N GLN A 20 24.26 -20.35 29.35
CA GLN A 20 24.69 -19.61 30.55
C GLN A 20 24.47 -18.11 30.34
N HIS A 21 23.68 -17.49 31.20
CA HIS A 21 23.53 -16.03 31.24
C HIS A 21 24.43 -15.47 32.34
N GLU A 22 25.60 -14.97 31.98
CA GLU A 22 26.41 -14.13 32.88
C GLU A 22 25.62 -12.84 33.16
N CYS A 23 24.86 -12.83 34.25
CA CYS A 23 24.09 -11.66 34.71
C CYS A 23 25.09 -10.70 35.37
N SER A 24 25.14 -9.42 35.00
CA SER A 24 24.32 -8.40 35.66
C SER A 24 24.54 -7.08 34.94
N GLN A 25 23.45 -6.39 34.60
CA GLN A 25 23.41 -4.97 34.26
C GLN A 25 24.22 -4.56 33.00
N ILE A 26 23.51 -3.94 32.06
CA ILE A 26 24.04 -3.37 30.80
C ILE A 26 24.43 -4.43 29.75
N CYS A 27 23.43 -5.16 29.24
CA CYS A 27 23.60 -5.90 27.98
C CYS A 27 23.47 -4.94 26.78
N ALA A 28 24.44 -4.05 26.61
CA ALA A 28 24.69 -3.40 25.31
C ALA A 28 25.44 -4.38 24.39
N SER A 29 24.90 -5.58 24.22
CA SER A 29 25.56 -6.62 23.44
C SER A 29 25.05 -6.58 22.02
N LYS A 30 25.73 -5.81 21.17
CA LYS A 30 25.61 -5.91 19.70
C LYS A 30 26.20 -7.27 19.26
N LYS A 31 25.52 -8.38 19.57
CA LYS A 31 25.96 -9.75 19.21
C LYS A 31 25.69 -10.10 17.75
N SER A 32 24.85 -9.32 17.06
CA SER A 32 24.71 -9.44 15.62
C SER A 32 25.95 -8.84 14.98
N PHE A 33 26.81 -9.68 14.40
CA PHE A 33 27.80 -9.22 13.44
C PHE A 33 27.07 -8.38 12.39
N LEU A 34 27.39 -7.09 12.28
CA LEU A 34 26.88 -6.30 11.17
C LEU A 34 27.48 -6.94 9.92
N SER A 35 26.64 -7.64 9.15
CA SER A 35 27.04 -8.10 7.82
C SER A 35 27.29 -6.86 6.99
N CYS A 36 28.52 -6.36 7.03
CA CYS A 36 29.05 -5.38 6.11
C CYS A 36 29.38 -6.15 4.83
N SER A 37 28.36 -6.73 4.21
CA SER A 37 28.45 -7.25 2.87
C SER A 37 28.52 -6.04 1.94
N SER A 38 29.67 -5.37 1.92
CA SER A 38 30.14 -4.78 0.67
C SER A 38 30.21 -5.93 -0.31
N SER A 39 29.16 -6.09 -1.13
CA SER A 39 29.23 -6.21 -2.59
C SER A 39 30.42 -6.96 -3.24
N SER A 40 31.13 -7.86 -2.55
CA SER A 40 32.28 -8.59 -3.08
C SER A 40 31.89 -9.87 -3.81
N TYR A 41 30.58 -10.13 -3.90
CA TYR A 41 30.02 -11.16 -4.74
C TYR A 41 29.01 -10.47 -5.65
N ASP A 42 29.29 -10.48 -6.94
CA ASP A 42 28.34 -10.11 -7.99
C ASP A 42 27.22 -11.16 -8.04
N TYR A 43 26.37 -11.19 -7.01
CA TYR A 43 25.15 -11.96 -7.03
C TYR A 43 24.19 -11.27 -8.01
N SER A 44 24.09 -11.83 -9.21
CA SER A 44 23.06 -11.43 -10.16
C SER A 44 21.69 -11.71 -9.53
N THR A 45 20.86 -10.68 -9.42
CA THR A 45 19.48 -10.85 -8.97
C THR A 45 18.67 -11.47 -10.11
N GLU A 46 17.89 -12.52 -9.82
CA GLU A 46 17.09 -13.20 -10.84
C GLU A 46 15.91 -12.36 -11.32
N GLN A 47 15.39 -11.48 -10.46
CA GLN A 47 14.18 -10.72 -10.69
C GLN A 47 14.34 -9.28 -10.22
N ILE A 48 13.71 -8.36 -10.96
CA ILE A 48 13.63 -6.95 -10.62
C ILE A 48 12.17 -6.55 -10.40
N ILE A 49 11.95 -5.68 -9.42
CA ILE A 49 10.63 -5.07 -9.19
C ILE A 49 10.51 -3.88 -10.13
N VAL A 50 9.62 -3.98 -11.12
CA VAL A 50 9.35 -2.90 -12.08
C VAL A 50 8.03 -2.23 -11.73
N ASN A 51 8.06 -0.91 -11.64
CA ASN A 51 6.84 -0.12 -11.49
C ASN A 51 6.26 0.21 -12.86
N SER A 52 4.93 0.26 -12.93
CA SER A 52 4.25 0.76 -14.13
C SER A 52 4.66 2.20 -14.40
N SER A 53 5.06 2.49 -15.64
CA SER A 53 5.42 3.84 -16.09
C SER A 53 4.21 4.67 -16.52
N CYS A 54 3.01 4.08 -16.60
CA CYS A 54 1.84 4.77 -17.11
C CYS A 54 1.18 5.67 -16.06
N ASN A 55 0.66 6.82 -16.52
CA ASN A 55 -0.11 7.73 -15.68
C ASN A 55 -1.42 7.05 -15.23
N ILE A 56 -1.72 7.11 -13.94
CA ILE A 56 -2.88 6.45 -13.32
C ILE A 56 -4.22 6.89 -13.92
N ILE A 57 -4.33 8.12 -14.40
CA ILE A 57 -5.54 8.64 -15.06
C ILE A 57 -5.71 7.96 -16.42
N ILE A 58 -4.64 7.87 -17.20
CA ILE A 58 -4.64 7.25 -18.53
C ILE A 58 -4.99 5.76 -18.39
N GLN A 59 -4.34 5.04 -17.47
CA GLN A 59 -4.64 3.63 -17.19
C GLN A 59 -6.12 3.41 -16.85
N TYR A 60 -6.70 4.31 -16.05
CA TYR A 60 -8.11 4.23 -15.68
C TYR A 60 -9.04 4.44 -16.89
N LEU A 61 -8.76 5.44 -17.72
CA LEU A 61 -9.58 5.74 -18.90
C LEU A 61 -9.49 4.63 -19.95
N GLU A 62 -8.30 4.13 -20.25
CA GLU A 62 -8.08 3.02 -21.19
C GLU A 62 -8.82 1.76 -20.72
N LYS A 63 -8.73 1.44 -19.42
CA LYS A 63 -9.48 0.33 -18.83
C LYS A 63 -10.99 0.50 -19.02
N GLN A 64 -11.53 1.70 -18.77
CA GLN A 64 -12.96 1.98 -18.96
C GLN A 64 -13.39 1.81 -20.42
N VAL A 65 -12.57 2.24 -21.38
CA VAL A 65 -12.85 2.08 -22.80
C VAL A 65 -12.85 0.60 -23.16
N TYR A 66 -11.80 -0.14 -22.80
CA TYR A 66 -11.70 -1.58 -23.04
C TYR A 66 -12.86 -2.38 -22.43
N GLU A 67 -13.26 -2.05 -21.20
CA GLU A 67 -14.39 -2.70 -20.53
C GLU A 67 -15.76 -2.39 -21.16
N LYS A 68 -15.88 -1.28 -21.90
CA LYS A 68 -17.09 -0.89 -22.62
C LYS A 68 -17.16 -1.46 -24.03
N THR A 69 -16.02 -1.61 -24.69
CA THR A 69 -15.93 -2.14 -26.06
C THR A 69 -15.81 -3.67 -26.09
N SER A 70 -15.53 -4.31 -24.95
CA SER A 70 -15.49 -5.76 -24.85
C SER A 70 -16.89 -6.38 -25.07
N PRO A 71 -17.08 -7.21 -26.12
CA PRO A 71 -18.37 -7.81 -26.45
C PRO A 71 -18.87 -8.79 -25.39
N GLU A 72 -17.98 -9.37 -24.57
CA GLU A 72 -18.38 -10.24 -23.45
C GLU A 72 -19.11 -9.48 -22.33
N ARG A 73 -18.76 -8.20 -22.10
CA ARG A 73 -19.32 -7.42 -20.99
C ARG A 73 -20.53 -6.58 -21.38
N ALA A 74 -20.72 -6.29 -22.67
CA ALA A 74 -21.95 -5.70 -23.19
C ALA A 74 -23.18 -6.55 -22.83
N ARG A 75 -23.07 -7.89 -22.97
CA ARG A 75 -24.13 -8.85 -22.61
C ARG A 75 -24.46 -8.88 -21.12
N LYS A 76 -23.47 -8.65 -20.24
CA LYS A 76 -23.69 -8.60 -18.78
C LYS A 76 -24.37 -7.31 -18.30
N ARG A 77 -24.20 -6.20 -19.02
CA ARG A 77 -24.76 -4.90 -18.62
C ARG A 77 -26.24 -4.75 -18.99
N GLU A 78 -26.69 -5.39 -20.06
CA GLU A 78 -28.10 -5.43 -20.48
C GLU A 78 -29.00 -6.11 -19.42
N ILE A 79 -28.50 -7.16 -18.77
CA ILE A 79 -29.24 -7.90 -17.73
C ILE A 79 -29.40 -7.09 -16.43
N ALA A 80 -28.49 -6.16 -16.14
CA ALA A 80 -28.48 -5.37 -14.90
C ALA A 80 -28.97 -3.91 -15.06
N GLY A 81 -29.22 -3.46 -16.29
CA GLY A 81 -29.52 -2.06 -16.62
C GLY A 81 -30.99 -1.65 -16.56
N VAL A 82 -31.92 -2.58 -16.44
CA VAL A 82 -33.37 -2.30 -16.56
C VAL A 82 -33.97 -1.58 -15.33
N MET A 83 -33.24 -1.48 -14.20
CA MET A 83 -33.77 -0.98 -12.92
C MET A 83 -32.95 0.14 -12.27
N LYS A 84 -32.48 1.13 -13.03
CA LYS A 84 -31.93 2.36 -12.44
C LYS A 84 -32.60 3.58 -13.07
N THR A 85 -33.46 4.25 -12.31
CA THR A 85 -34.16 5.46 -12.72
C THR A 85 -33.19 6.64 -12.79
N ASP A 86 -33.31 7.46 -13.84
CA ASP A 86 -32.40 8.57 -14.18
C ASP A 86 -32.17 9.60 -13.06
N THR A 87 -33.06 9.62 -12.06
CA THR A 87 -33.00 10.45 -10.86
C THR A 87 -31.80 10.15 -9.95
N ASP A 88 -31.39 8.88 -9.87
CA ASP A 88 -30.33 8.42 -8.96
C ASP A 88 -28.93 8.74 -9.47
N GLU A 89 -28.77 8.84 -10.79
CA GLU A 89 -27.49 9.21 -11.40
C GLU A 89 -27.28 10.72 -11.39
N LEU A 90 -28.36 11.51 -11.59
CA LEU A 90 -28.28 12.98 -11.55
C LEU A 90 -27.88 13.50 -10.16
N THR A 91 -28.42 12.91 -9.10
CA THR A 91 -28.10 13.28 -7.72
C THR A 91 -26.67 12.91 -7.31
N LYS A 92 -26.14 11.77 -7.81
CA LYS A 92 -24.74 11.38 -7.60
C LYS A 92 -23.77 12.31 -8.33
N LEU A 93 -24.09 12.71 -9.56
CA LEU A 93 -23.30 13.68 -10.34
C LEU A 93 -23.22 15.04 -9.66
N GLN A 94 -24.35 15.54 -9.15
CA GLN A 94 -24.39 16.80 -8.40
C GLN A 94 -23.54 16.74 -7.11
N LYS A 95 -23.60 15.63 -6.37
CA LYS A 95 -22.76 15.43 -5.17
C LYS A 95 -21.27 15.40 -5.52
N ARG A 96 -20.88 14.71 -6.60
CA ARG A 96 -19.49 14.66 -7.08
C ARG A 96 -18.97 16.05 -7.48
N ARG A 97 -19.78 16.86 -8.17
CA ARG A 97 -19.40 18.21 -8.59
C ARG A 97 -19.10 19.12 -7.41
N LYS A 98 -19.89 19.04 -6.33
CA LYS A 98 -19.64 19.81 -5.10
C LYS A 98 -18.34 19.42 -4.40
N LEU A 99 -18.03 18.11 -4.34
CA LEU A 99 -16.81 17.64 -3.70
C LEU A 99 -15.54 18.10 -4.43
N ILE A 100 -15.56 18.11 -5.77
CA ILE A 100 -14.44 18.58 -6.59
C ILE A 100 -14.21 20.07 -6.36
N GLN A 101 -15.27 20.88 -6.33
CA GLN A 101 -15.15 22.32 -6.08
C GLN A 101 -14.46 22.60 -4.75
N ASN A 102 -14.92 21.94 -3.67
CA ASN A 102 -14.31 22.10 -2.34
C ASN A 102 -12.82 21.70 -2.31
N SER A 103 -12.39 20.73 -3.14
CA SER A 103 -10.98 20.35 -3.22
C SER A 103 -10.13 21.33 -4.03
N VAL A 104 -10.71 22.02 -5.01
CA VAL A 104 -10.02 23.06 -5.80
C VAL A 104 -9.85 24.32 -4.95
N ASP A 105 -10.88 24.71 -4.21
CA ASP A 105 -10.84 25.89 -3.34
C ASP A 105 -9.76 25.72 -2.24
N TYR A 106 -9.57 24.51 -1.73
CA TYR A 106 -8.52 24.20 -0.74
C TYR A 106 -7.09 24.30 -1.28
N LEU A 107 -6.90 24.08 -2.58
CA LEU A 107 -5.59 24.17 -3.22
C LEU A 107 -5.23 25.62 -3.57
N ASP A 108 -6.23 26.45 -3.87
CA ASP A 108 -6.04 27.87 -4.18
C ASP A 108 -5.62 28.66 -2.93
N ASP A 109 -6.27 28.40 -1.79
CA ASP A 109 -5.94 29.02 -0.49
C ASP A 109 -4.50 28.69 -0.04
N SER A 110 -4.04 27.45 -0.30
CA SER A 110 -2.69 27.02 0.06
C SER A 110 -1.59 27.60 -0.82
N TYR A 111 -1.91 28.02 -2.06
CA TYR A 111 -0.94 28.67 -2.96
C TYR A 111 -0.92 30.19 -2.77
N SER A 112 -2.05 30.81 -2.44
CA SER A 112 -2.13 32.25 -2.15
C SER A 112 -1.38 32.64 -0.87
N SER A 113 -1.32 31.77 0.15
CA SER A 113 -0.60 32.06 1.41
C SER A 113 0.93 32.10 1.27
N VAL A 114 1.49 31.59 0.17
CA VAL A 114 2.95 31.53 -0.05
C VAL A 114 3.48 32.82 -0.71
N LEU A 115 2.61 33.62 -1.34
CA LEU A 115 3.00 34.81 -2.11
C LEU A 115 3.00 36.12 -1.32
N ASP A 116 2.45 36.15 -0.09
CA ASP A 116 2.37 37.34 0.79
C ASP A 116 3.60 37.49 1.72
N GLY A 117 4.56 36.56 1.69
CA GLY A 117 5.66 36.50 2.66
C GLY A 117 6.99 37.18 2.24
N SER A 118 7.01 38.02 1.20
CA SER A 118 8.28 38.58 0.68
C SER A 118 8.21 40.08 0.37
N THR A 119 8.14 40.90 1.41
CA THR A 119 8.69 42.26 1.39
C THR A 119 9.31 42.58 2.75
N ASP A 120 10.64 42.57 2.80
CA ASP A 120 11.49 43.58 3.46
C ASP A 120 12.95 43.39 3.01
#